data_AF-N0BMJ3-F1
#
_entry.id   AF-N0BMJ3-F1
#
_cell.length_a   1.000
_cell.length_b   1.000
_cell.length_c   1.000
_cell.angle_alpha   90.00
_cell.angle_beta   90.00
_cell.angle_gamma   90.00
#
_symmetry.space_group_name_H-M   'P 1'
#
loop_
_entity.id
_entity.type
_entity.pdbx_description
1 polymer ?
#
loop_
_entity_poly.entity_id
_entity_poly.type
_entity_poly.pdbx_seq_one_letter_code
_entity_poly.pdbx_strand_id
1 'polypeptide(L)'
;MDVQMKKSLLWDAFDELRKTWGVDERILENLDYGEEETVDGIPQSWAEKLYEIKNKYQLDDIDFLFIVGAAIGYYQGQKNVKDVLRRKISTVNEFVSSLIPNK
;
A
#
# COMPACT_ATOMS: atom_id res chain seq x y z
N MET A 1 -3.12 29.58 6.82
CA MET A 1 -1.85 28.80 6.78
C MET A 1 -1.15 29.12 5.47
N ASP A 2 0.17 29.28 5.47
CA ASP A 2 0.92 29.48 4.22
C ASP A 2 0.88 28.23 3.34
N VAL A 3 0.97 28.38 2.02
CA VAL A 3 0.88 27.28 1.05
C VAL A 3 2.02 26.26 1.24
N GLN A 4 3.23 26.72 1.54
CA GLN A 4 4.36 25.82 1.80
C GLN A 4 4.14 25.01 3.07
N MET A 5 3.58 25.64 4.10
CA MET A 5 3.25 24.98 5.36
C MET A 5 2.13 23.93 5.17
N LYS A 6 1.11 24.23 4.36
CA LYS A 6 0.06 23.26 4.01
C LYS A 6 0.62 22.06 3.26
N LYS A 7 1.49 22.30 2.28
CA LYS A 7 2.16 21.23 1.52
C LYS A 7 3.01 20.34 2.41
N SER A 8 3.81 20.92 3.32
CA SER A 8 4.63 20.16 4.26
C SER A 8 3.76 19.26 5.13
N LEU A 9 2.68 19.81 5.70
CA LEU A 9 1.78 19.07 6.58
C LEU A 9 1.11 17.89 5.87
N LEU A 10 0.62 18.08 4.65
CA LEU A 10 0.06 17.00 3.84
C LEU A 10 1.12 15.94 3.49
N TRP A 11 2.35 16.37 3.19
CA TRP A 11 3.44 15.45 2.88
C TRP A 11 3.85 14.62 4.10
N ASP A 12 3.92 15.23 5.27
CA ASP A 12 4.25 14.55 6.53
C ASP A 12 3.16 13.52 6.89
N ALA A 13 1.88 13.90 6.76
CA ALA A 13 0.75 12.99 6.95
C ALA A 13 0.80 11.80 5.97
N PHE A 14 1.13 12.07 4.70
CA PHE A 14 1.27 11.02 3.70
C PHE A 14 2.47 10.11 3.96
N ASP A 15 3.63 10.64 4.36
CA ASP A 15 4.82 9.82 4.61
C ASP A 15 4.64 8.91 5.84
N GLU A 16 3.92 9.36 6.87
CA GLU A 16 3.55 8.53 8.01
C GLU A 16 2.63 7.38 7.62
N LEU A 17 1.60 7.66 6.82
CA LEU A 17 0.74 6.62 6.24
C LEU A 17 1.56 5.64 5.39
N ARG A 18 2.39 6.16 4.48
CA ARG A 18 3.25 5.37 3.60
C ARG A 18 4.19 4.45 4.38
N LYS A 19 4.76 4.90 5.50
CA LYS A 19 5.62 4.05 6.35
C LYS A 19 4.84 2.96 7.07
N THR A 20 3.61 3.27 7.47
CA THR A 20 2.75 2.33 8.19
C THR A 20 2.15 1.28 7.27
N TRP A 21 1.91 1.63 6.01
CA TRP A 21 1.20 0.84 5.01
C TRP A 21 2.08 0.33 3.88
N GLY A 22 3.31 0.84 3.82
CA GLY A 22 4.32 0.39 2.88
C GLY A 22 4.59 -1.08 3.14
N VAL A 23 4.31 -1.90 2.13
CA VAL A 23 4.76 -3.28 2.08
C VAL A 23 6.28 -3.25 2.28
N ASP A 24 6.75 -3.75 3.43
CA ASP A 24 8.16 -3.99 3.69
C ASP A 24 8.70 -4.86 2.54
N GLU A 25 9.89 -4.56 2.01
CA GLU A 25 10.52 -5.37 0.96
C GLU A 25 10.59 -6.85 1.38
N ARG A 26 10.65 -7.12 2.69
CA ARG A 26 10.64 -8.47 3.30
C ARG A 26 9.27 -9.18 3.23
N ILE A 27 8.18 -8.45 2.99
CA ILE A 27 6.84 -9.02 2.78
C ILE A 27 6.65 -9.45 1.32
N LEU A 28 7.40 -8.87 0.37
CA LEU A 28 7.46 -9.41 -1.00
C LEU A 28 8.11 -10.81 -1.03
N GLU A 29 9.02 -11.08 -0.09
CA GLU A 29 9.62 -12.41 0.10
C GLU A 29 8.67 -13.40 0.79
N ASN A 30 7.75 -12.91 1.63
CA ASN A 30 6.75 -13.71 2.33
C ASN A 30 5.36 -13.50 1.72
N LEU A 31 5.12 -14.16 0.58
CA LEU A 31 3.88 -14.13 -0.21
C LEU A 31 2.59 -14.57 0.52
N ASP A 32 2.64 -14.83 1.83
CA ASP A 32 1.61 -15.53 2.62
C ASP A 32 1.04 -14.71 3.79
N TYR A 33 1.20 -13.38 3.79
CA TYR A 33 0.35 -12.54 4.65
C TYR A 33 -1.07 -12.58 4.10
N GLY A 34 -1.95 -13.27 4.81
CA GLY A 34 -3.36 -13.47 4.46
C GLY A 34 -4.02 -12.17 4.02
N GLU A 35 -4.84 -12.25 2.97
CA GLU A 35 -5.59 -11.10 2.47
C GLU A 35 -6.52 -10.60 3.58
N GLU A 36 -6.16 -9.47 4.17
CA GLU A 36 -7.03 -8.75 5.10
C GLU A 36 -8.31 -8.35 4.37
N GLU A 37 -9.47 -8.47 5.03
CA GLU A 37 -10.73 -8.00 4.44
C GLU A 37 -10.61 -6.51 4.12
N THR A 38 -10.80 -6.18 2.85
CA THR A 38 -10.78 -4.80 2.38
C THR A 38 -12.19 -4.23 2.39
N VAL A 39 -12.36 -3.04 2.96
CA VAL A 39 -13.56 -2.22 2.86
C VAL A 39 -13.24 -1.06 1.91
N ASP A 40 -14.00 -0.93 0.82
CA ASP A 40 -13.80 0.10 -0.21
C ASP A 40 -12.36 0.19 -0.76
N GLY A 41 -11.68 -0.95 -0.85
CA GLY A 41 -10.33 -1.03 -1.42
C GLY A 41 -9.18 -0.71 -0.45
N ILE A 42 -9.47 -0.54 0.84
CA ILE A 42 -8.48 -0.39 1.92
C ILE A 42 -8.69 -1.52 2.95
N PRO A 43 -7.62 -2.11 3.52
CA PRO A 43 -7.75 -3.02 4.66
C PRO A 43 -8.51 -2.38 5.84
N GLN A 44 -9.38 -3.13 6.50
CA GLN A 44 -10.19 -2.57 7.59
C GLN A 44 -9.34 -1.98 8.74
N SER A 45 -8.20 -2.59 9.06
CA SER A 45 -7.25 -2.10 10.08
C SER A 45 -6.60 -0.75 9.74
N TRP A 46 -6.74 -0.29 8.50
CA TRP A 46 -6.17 0.97 8.02
C TRP A 46 -7.19 2.12 8.09
N ALA A 47 -8.49 1.82 8.10
CA ALA A 47 -9.54 2.83 8.26
C ALA A 47 -9.43 3.57 9.60
N GLU A 48 -9.14 2.86 10.68
CA GLU A 48 -8.94 3.46 12.02
C GLU A 48 -7.73 4.39 12.04
N LYS A 49 -6.63 3.97 11.41
CA LYS A 49 -5.39 4.76 11.28
C LYS A 49 -5.57 6.04 10.46
N LEU A 50 -6.47 6.03 9.46
CA LEU A 50 -6.80 7.24 8.72
C LEU A 50 -7.42 8.31 9.62
N TYR A 51 -8.33 7.91 10.51
CA TYR A 51 -8.92 8.85 11.48
C TYR A 51 -7.89 9.36 12.49
N GLU A 52 -6.94 8.52 12.91
CA GLU A 52 -5.81 8.97 13.75
C GLU A 52 -4.97 10.03 13.04
N ILE A 53 -4.62 9.83 11.77
CA ILE A 53 -3.89 10.79 10.94
C ILE A 53 -4.68 12.10 10.79
N LYS A 54 -5.99 12.02 10.51
CA LYS A 54 -6.87 13.20 10.43
C LYS A 54 -6.78 14.04 11.70
N ASN A 55 -6.90 13.39 12.85
CA ASN A 55 -6.88 14.06 14.15
C ASN A 55 -5.49 14.62 14.49
N LYS A 56 -4.44 13.83 14.25
CA LYS A 56 -3.04 14.20 14.55
C LYS A 56 -2.57 15.44 13.79
N TYR A 57 -2.88 15.49 12.49
CA TYR A 57 -2.49 16.59 11.62
C TYR A 57 -3.55 17.69 11.51
N GLN A 58 -4.67 17.55 12.25
CA GLN A 58 -5.81 18.47 12.22
C GLN A 58 -6.28 18.76 10.79
N LEU A 59 -6.37 17.71 9.97
CA LEU A 59 -6.75 17.82 8.56
C LEU A 59 -8.22 18.22 8.45
N ASP A 60 -8.49 19.22 7.62
CA ASP A 60 -9.85 19.51 7.17
C ASP A 60 -10.38 18.36 6.27
N ASP A 61 -11.67 18.38 5.95
CA ASP A 61 -12.28 17.28 5.19
C ASP A 61 -11.68 17.14 3.78
N ILE A 62 -11.24 18.23 3.16
CA ILE A 62 -10.63 18.20 1.81
C ILE A 62 -9.24 17.59 1.90
N ASP A 63 -8.45 18.04 2.87
CA ASP A 63 -7.11 17.54 3.15
C ASP A 63 -7.15 16.05 3.50
N PHE A 64 -8.13 15.65 4.29
CA PHE A 64 -8.35 14.25 4.64
C PHE A 64 -8.69 13.40 3.42
N LEU A 65 -9.63 13.83 2.58
CA LEU A 65 -10.00 13.13 1.34
C LEU A 65 -8.81 13.00 0.39
N PHE A 66 -7.98 14.04 0.28
CA PHE A 66 -6.77 14.00 -0.53
C PHE A 66 -5.80 12.91 -0.06
N ILE A 67 -5.57 12.85 1.26
CA ILE A 67 -4.69 11.86 1.88
C ILE A 67 -5.24 10.44 1.72
N VAL A 68 -6.54 10.23 1.95
CA VAL A 68 -7.22 8.93 1.74
C VAL A 68 -7.06 8.47 0.29
N GLY A 69 -7.33 9.35 -0.69
CA GLY A 69 -7.19 9.03 -2.11
C GLY A 69 -5.75 8.69 -2.51
N ALA A 70 -4.77 9.45 -2.01
CA ALA A 70 -3.36 9.16 -2.23
C ALA A 70 -2.95 7.80 -1.65
N ALA A 71 -3.49 7.45 -0.49
CA ALA A 71 -3.16 6.21 0.19
C ALA A 71 -3.81 4.97 -0.48
N ILE A 72 -5.05 5.08 -0.96
CA ILE A 72 -5.69 4.06 -1.82
C ILE A 72 -4.86 3.84 -3.08
N GLY A 73 -4.49 4.92 -3.78
CA GLY A 73 -3.71 4.83 -5.01
C GLY A 73 -2.35 4.18 -4.78
N TYR A 74 -1.68 4.50 -3.68
CA TYR A 74 -0.42 3.88 -3.29
C TYR A 74 -0.59 2.37 -3.05
N TYR A 75 -1.59 1.96 -2.28
CA TYR A 75 -1.88 0.55 -1.99
C TYR A 75 -2.20 -0.27 -3.26
N GLN A 76 -3.10 0.24 -4.11
CA GLN A 76 -3.44 -0.41 -5.38
C GLN A 76 -2.22 -0.53 -6.31
N GLY A 77 -1.37 0.51 -6.35
CA GLY A 77 -0.10 0.47 -7.07
C GLY A 77 0.80 -0.66 -6.59
N GLN A 78 0.97 -0.81 -5.27
CA GLN A 78 1.76 -1.90 -4.69
C GLN A 78 1.18 -3.28 -5.00
N LYS A 79 -0.15 -3.44 -4.88
CA LYS A 79 -0.85 -4.70 -5.19
C LYS A 79 -0.63 -5.11 -6.64
N ASN A 80 -0.79 -4.17 -7.58
CA ASN A 80 -0.58 -4.43 -9.00
C ASN A 80 0.86 -4.87 -9.30
N VAL A 81 1.86 -4.23 -8.69
CA VAL A 81 3.27 -4.62 -8.85
C VAL A 81 3.50 -6.03 -8.30
N LYS A 82 2.97 -6.34 -7.11
CA LYS A 82 3.07 -7.67 -6.50
C LYS A 82 2.44 -8.75 -7.38
N ASP A 83 1.28 -8.49 -7.97
CA ASP A 83 0.60 -9.42 -8.87
C ASP A 83 1.42 -9.68 -10.15
N VAL A 84 2.01 -8.63 -10.73
CA VAL A 84 2.88 -8.77 -11.91
C VAL A 84 4.12 -9.61 -11.58
N LEU A 85 4.76 -9.38 -10.42
CA LEU A 85 5.90 -10.16 -9.97
C LEU A 85 5.52 -11.63 -9.74
N ARG A 86 4.41 -11.89 -9.05
CA ARG A 86 3.92 -13.24 -8.78
C ARG A 86 3.68 -14.02 -10.08
N ARG A 87 3.06 -13.39 -11.08
CA ARG A 87 2.86 -14.01 -12.41
C ARG A 87 4.18 -14.33 -13.09
N LYS A 88 5.14 -13.39 -13.08
CA LYS A 88 6.47 -13.61 -13.67
C LYS A 88 7.22 -14.75 -12.99
N ILE A 89 7.18 -14.82 -11.65
CA ILE A 89 7.78 -15.92 -10.88
C ILE A 89 7.11 -17.24 -11.23
N SER A 90 5.78 -17.29 -11.33
CA SER A 90 5.06 -18.50 -11.78
C SER A 90 5.53 -18.95 -13.16
N THR A 91 5.62 -18.04 -14.13
CA THR A 91 6.12 -18.35 -15.48
C THR A 91 7.55 -18.88 -15.46
N VAL A 92 8.43 -18.29 -14.65
CA VAL A 92 9.80 -18.78 -14.51
C VAL A 92 9.83 -20.17 -13.86
N ASN A 93 9.03 -20.40 -12.82
CA ASN A 93 8.93 -21.70 -12.16
C ASN A 93 8.39 -22.77 -13.12
N GLU A 94 7.33 -22.48 -13.87
CA GLU A 94 6.78 -23.36 -14.92
C GLU A 94 7.83 -23.67 -15.99
N PHE A 95 8.59 -22.66 -16.42
CA PHE A 95 9.69 -22.85 -17.37
C PHE A 95 10.80 -23.74 -16.81
N VAL A 96 11.26 -23.50 -15.58
CA VAL A 96 12.27 -24.34 -14.90
C VAL A 96 11.75 -25.76 -14.72
N SER A 97 10.51 -25.94 -14.29
CA SER A 97 9.87 -27.26 -14.17
C SER A 97 9.72 -27.97 -15.51
N SER A 98 9.58 -27.25 -16.63
CA SER A 98 9.56 -27.84 -17.97
C SER A 98 10.94 -28.28 -18.48
N LEU A 99 12.01 -27.67 -17.97
CA LEU A 99 13.40 -27.98 -18.33
C LEU A 99 14.03 -29.09 -17.49
N ILE A 100 13.52 -29.32 -16.28
CA ILE A 100 13.91 -30.47 -15.45
C ILE A 100 13.05 -31.65 -15.93
N PRO A 101 13.62 -32.64 -16.67
CA PRO A 101 12.85 -33.81 -17.04
C PRO A 101 12.49 -34.54 -15.74
N ASN A 102 11.20 -34.78 -15.51
CA ASN A 102 10.82 -35.83 -14.57
C ASN A 102 11.53 -37.11 -15.05
N LYS A 103 12.30 -37.71 -14.13
CA LYS A 103 13.03 -38.97 -14.31
C LYS A 103 12.30 -39.97 -15.19
#